data_AF-A0A929D9L6-F1
#
_entry.id   AF-A0A929D9L6-F1
#
_cell.length_a   1.000
_cell.length_b   1.000
_cell.length_c   1.000
_cell.angle_alpha   90.00
_cell.angle_beta   90.00
_cell.angle_gamma   90.00
#
_symmetry.space_group_name_H-M   'P 1'
#
loop_
_entity.id
_entity.type
_entity.pdbx_description
1 polymer ?
#
loop_
_entity_poly.entity_id
_entity_poly.type
_entity_poly.pdbx_seq_one_letter_code
_entity_poly.pdbx_strand_id
1 'polypeptide(L)'
;MGKVFRGPGRKADPCPIVNVYALKALAQVPEYLDSPATRTGAEMLLWHWEHQTERKIYLFGIGTTFRRLKYPFVWYDVLHVVDVLSRFHFVRADPRFREMVETITAQADEAGRYTAGSMYRAWKGWSFADKKNPSPWLTFLVSRVQRRMEDRT
;
A
#
# COMPACT_ATOMS: atom_id res chain seq x y z
N MET A 1 4.61 18.98 -37.86
CA MET A 1 3.98 18.94 -36.52
C MET A 1 4.26 17.58 -35.90
N GLY A 2 5.25 17.47 -35.01
CA GLY A 2 5.64 16.19 -34.42
C GLY A 2 4.51 15.61 -33.57
N LYS A 3 4.25 14.30 -33.67
CA LYS A 3 3.36 13.59 -32.74
C LYS A 3 3.89 13.83 -31.33
N VAL A 4 3.14 14.58 -30.52
CA VAL A 4 3.42 14.71 -29.08
C VAL A 4 3.36 13.29 -28.51
N PHE A 5 4.51 12.76 -28.08
CA PHE A 5 4.57 11.47 -27.43
C PHE A 5 3.67 11.52 -26.19
N ARG A 6 2.55 10.81 -26.24
CA ARG A 6 1.70 10.61 -25.08
C ARG A 6 2.27 9.39 -24.38
N GLY A 7 2.81 9.59 -23.19
CA GLY A 7 3.24 8.50 -22.33
C GLY A 7 2.12 7.46 -22.19
N PRO A 8 2.47 6.22 -21.90
CA PRO A 8 1.48 5.15 -21.82
C PRO A 8 0.49 5.38 -20.66
N GLY A 9 -0.80 5.12 -20.90
CA GLY A 9 -1.91 5.34 -19.95
C GLY A 9 -2.97 6.34 -20.45
N ARG A 10 -4.13 6.43 -19.80
CA ARG A 10 -5.16 7.43 -20.15
C ARG A 10 -4.83 8.75 -19.47
N LYS A 11 -5.06 9.88 -20.17
CA LYS A 11 -4.79 11.23 -19.65
C LYS A 11 -5.51 11.52 -18.32
N ALA A 12 -6.68 10.94 -18.12
CA ALA A 12 -7.51 11.15 -16.93
C ALA A 12 -7.26 10.10 -15.83
N ASP A 13 -6.34 9.14 -16.03
CA ASP A 13 -6.05 8.16 -14.98
C ASP A 13 -5.22 8.83 -13.88
N PRO A 14 -5.59 8.64 -12.60
CA PRO A 14 -4.73 9.06 -11.50
C PRO A 14 -3.47 8.20 -11.46
N CYS A 15 -2.45 8.67 -10.72
CA CYS A 15 -1.25 7.90 -10.44
C CYS A 15 -1.29 7.34 -9.01
N PRO A 16 -1.54 6.02 -8.81
CA PRO A 16 -1.66 5.43 -7.49
C PRO A 16 -0.46 5.64 -6.59
N ILE A 17 0.76 5.38 -7.09
CA ILE A 17 1.97 5.50 -6.28
C ILE A 17 2.25 6.95 -5.84
N VAL A 18 1.92 7.94 -6.68
CA VAL A 18 2.08 9.36 -6.32
C VAL A 18 1.15 9.73 -5.18
N ASN A 19 -0.09 9.22 -5.18
CA ASN A 19 -1.01 9.41 -4.06
C ASN A 19 -0.51 8.73 -2.79
N VAL A 20 0.04 7.51 -2.87
CA VAL A 20 0.68 6.86 -1.72
C VAL A 20 1.81 7.73 -1.13
N TYR A 21 2.68 8.29 -1.98
CA TYR A 21 3.76 9.16 -1.51
C TYR A 21 3.26 10.48 -0.91
N ALA A 22 2.29 11.14 -1.57
CA ALA A 22 1.71 12.37 -1.06
C ALA A 22 1.02 12.14 0.29
N LEU A 23 0.21 11.09 0.42
CA LEU A 23 -0.43 10.71 1.67
C LEU A 23 0.60 10.37 2.76
N LYS A 24 1.68 9.65 2.41
CA LYS A 24 2.75 9.32 3.35
C LYS A 24 3.41 10.58 3.94
N ALA A 25 3.63 11.60 3.10
CA ALA A 25 4.17 12.88 3.52
C ALA A 25 3.15 13.67 4.36
N LEU A 26 1.91 13.81 3.88
CA LEU A 26 0.85 14.55 4.56
C LEU A 26 0.50 13.95 5.94
N ALA A 27 0.61 12.63 6.09
CA ALA A 27 0.38 11.97 7.38
C ALA A 27 1.45 12.28 8.44
N GLN A 28 2.50 13.03 8.12
CA GLN A 28 3.49 13.53 9.08
C GLN A 28 3.10 14.89 9.68
N VAL A 29 2.01 15.51 9.19
CA VAL A 29 1.56 16.85 9.57
C VAL A 29 0.13 16.73 10.13
N PRO A 30 -0.08 16.89 11.45
CA PRO A 30 -1.38 16.67 12.09
C PRO A 30 -2.55 17.39 11.43
N GLU A 31 -2.33 18.61 10.96
CA GLU A 31 -3.32 19.47 10.31
C GLU A 31 -3.85 18.88 9.00
N TYR A 32 -3.09 17.99 8.36
CA TYR A 32 -3.49 17.36 7.11
C TYR A 32 -4.09 15.96 7.29
N LEU A 33 -4.09 15.39 8.50
CA LEU A 33 -4.61 14.04 8.76
C LEU A 33 -6.08 13.87 8.37
N ASP A 34 -6.86 14.94 8.35
CA ASP A 34 -8.24 14.91 7.87
C ASP A 34 -8.58 16.09 6.95
N SER A 35 -7.67 16.38 6.01
CA SER A 35 -7.85 17.43 5.01
C SER A 35 -8.59 16.93 3.76
N PRO A 36 -9.17 17.83 2.94
CA PRO A 36 -9.74 17.44 1.64
C PRO A 36 -8.73 16.70 0.76
N ALA A 37 -7.45 17.12 0.76
CA ALA A 37 -6.42 16.48 -0.04
C ALA A 37 -6.15 15.02 0.38
N THR A 38 -6.09 14.73 1.68
CA THR A 38 -5.87 13.37 2.17
C THR A 38 -7.09 12.49 1.99
N ARG A 39 -8.31 13.03 2.14
CA ARG A 39 -9.55 12.33 1.80
C ARG A 39 -9.62 11.96 0.32
N THR A 40 -9.32 12.89 -0.58
CA THR A 40 -9.30 12.62 -2.03
C THR A 40 -8.24 11.58 -2.41
N GLY A 41 -7.03 11.69 -1.87
CA GLY A 41 -5.97 10.73 -2.14
C GLY A 41 -6.29 9.33 -1.60
N ALA A 42 -6.85 9.24 -0.39
CA ALA A 42 -7.26 7.98 0.20
C ALA A 42 -8.40 7.34 -0.60
N GLU A 43 -9.42 8.11 -0.95
CA GLU A 43 -10.55 7.63 -1.75
C GLU A 43 -10.09 7.09 -3.10
N MET A 44 -9.15 7.75 -3.77
CA MET A 44 -8.62 7.24 -5.05
C MET A 44 -7.99 5.85 -4.89
N LEU A 45 -7.23 5.61 -3.81
CA LEU A 45 -6.62 4.30 -3.55
C LEU A 45 -7.66 3.23 -3.19
N LEU A 46 -8.68 3.60 -2.42
CA LEU A 46 -9.78 2.69 -2.04
C LEU A 46 -10.64 2.34 -3.25
N TRP A 47 -11.00 3.32 -4.07
CA TRP A 47 -11.72 3.14 -5.33
C TRP A 47 -10.93 2.25 -6.31
N HIS A 48 -9.60 2.42 -6.38
CA HIS A 48 -8.75 1.59 -7.23
C HIS A 48 -8.74 0.12 -6.78
N TRP A 49 -8.76 -0.14 -5.47
CA TRP A 49 -8.94 -1.49 -4.92
C TRP A 49 -10.29 -2.09 -5.27
N GLU A 50 -11.37 -1.34 -5.08
CA GLU A 50 -12.73 -1.78 -5.37
C GLU A 50 -12.92 -2.15 -6.85
N HIS A 51 -12.41 -1.33 -7.77
CA HIS A 51 -12.59 -1.51 -9.21
C HIS A 51 -11.45 -2.30 -9.88
N GLN A 52 -10.67 -3.04 -9.11
CA GLN A 52 -9.43 -3.68 -9.59
C GLN A 52 -9.62 -4.71 -10.72
N THR A 53 -10.81 -5.31 -10.82
CA THR A 53 -11.19 -6.26 -11.89
C THR A 53 -11.68 -5.56 -13.15
N GLU A 54 -12.22 -4.35 -13.02
CA GLU A 54 -12.83 -3.57 -14.09
C GLU A 54 -11.84 -2.60 -14.74
N ARG A 55 -10.95 -2.01 -13.92
CA ARG A 55 -10.06 -0.94 -14.34
C ARG A 55 -8.63 -1.19 -13.88
N LYS A 56 -7.77 -1.46 -14.86
CA LYS A 56 -6.32 -1.56 -14.66
C LYS A 56 -5.65 -0.24 -15.01
N ILE A 57 -5.20 0.50 -13.99
CA ILE A 57 -4.37 1.69 -14.19
C ILE A 57 -3.00 1.24 -14.74
N TYR A 58 -2.50 1.94 -15.76
CA TYR A 58 -1.23 1.60 -16.42
C TYR A 58 -0.08 1.52 -15.40
N LEU A 59 0.70 0.42 -15.43
CA LEU A 59 1.75 0.03 -14.46
C LEU A 59 1.31 -0.28 -13.03
N PHE A 60 0.06 -0.01 -12.65
CA PHE A 60 -0.38 -0.10 -11.24
C PHE A 60 -1.48 -1.14 -11.00
N GLY A 61 -1.65 -2.12 -11.87
CA GLY A 61 -2.67 -3.15 -11.70
C GLY A 61 -2.57 -3.93 -10.37
N ILE A 62 -3.71 -4.16 -9.72
CA ILE A 62 -3.81 -4.85 -8.43
C ILE A 62 -3.90 -6.37 -8.66
N GLY A 63 -2.74 -6.98 -8.97
CA GLY A 63 -2.62 -8.42 -9.22
C GLY A 63 -1.92 -9.19 -8.09
N THR A 64 -1.43 -10.39 -8.42
CA THR A 64 -0.65 -11.24 -7.50
C THR A 64 0.64 -10.58 -7.03
N THR A 65 1.30 -9.80 -7.88
CA THR A 65 2.55 -9.11 -7.50
C THR A 65 2.30 -7.95 -6.55
N PHE A 66 1.20 -7.21 -6.71
CA PHE A 66 0.81 -6.13 -5.78
C PHE A 66 0.60 -6.67 -4.36
N ARG A 67 0.01 -7.87 -4.23
CA ARG A 67 -0.32 -8.49 -2.95
C ARG A 67 0.88 -9.09 -2.20
N ARG A 68 2.05 -9.21 -2.84
CA ARG A 68 3.26 -9.75 -2.20
C ARG A 68 3.83 -8.71 -1.23
N LEU A 69 4.10 -9.13 0.00
CA LEU A 69 4.78 -8.28 0.98
C LEU A 69 6.17 -7.91 0.49
N LYS A 70 6.47 -6.61 0.49
CA LYS A 70 7.72 -6.05 0.02
C LYS A 70 8.13 -4.86 0.87
N TYR A 71 9.43 -4.71 1.05
CA TYR A 71 10.05 -3.54 1.66
C TYR A 71 11.41 -3.30 0.98
N PRO A 72 11.92 -2.06 0.88
CA PRO A 72 11.38 -0.78 1.37
C PRO A 72 10.14 -0.26 0.61
N PHE A 73 9.43 0.67 1.25
CA PHE A 73 8.26 1.40 0.75
C PHE A 73 8.59 2.34 -0.42
N VAL A 74 8.97 1.74 -1.55
CA VAL A 74 9.40 2.40 -2.80
C VAL A 74 8.52 1.99 -3.99
N TRP A 75 7.78 0.89 -3.88
CA TRP A 75 6.93 0.40 -4.96
C TRP A 75 5.46 0.51 -4.60
N TYR A 76 4.62 0.30 -5.60
CA TYR A 76 3.19 0.17 -5.41
C TYR A 76 2.85 -1.28 -5.09
N ASP A 77 2.78 -1.59 -3.81
CA ASP A 77 2.42 -2.88 -3.24
C ASP A 77 1.48 -2.70 -2.04
N VAL A 78 0.77 -3.76 -1.69
CA VAL A 78 -0.29 -3.73 -0.69
C VAL A 78 0.23 -3.29 0.68
N LEU A 79 1.44 -3.69 1.08
CA LEU A 79 1.98 -3.36 2.39
C LEU A 79 2.30 -1.87 2.49
N HIS A 80 2.84 -1.27 1.43
CA HIS A 80 3.07 0.17 1.37
C HIS A 80 1.76 0.96 1.39
N VAL A 81 0.77 0.57 0.59
CA VAL A 81 -0.56 1.21 0.57
C VAL A 81 -1.20 1.16 1.95
N VAL A 82 -1.22 -0.02 2.58
CA VAL A 82 -1.86 -0.23 3.87
C VAL A 82 -1.14 0.49 5.01
N ASP A 83 0.19 0.49 5.05
CA ASP A 83 0.93 1.24 6.08
C ASP A 83 0.66 2.75 6.01
N VAL A 84 0.50 3.30 4.81
CA VAL A 84 0.17 4.71 4.62
C VAL A 84 -1.29 4.98 5.00
N LEU A 85 -2.23 4.22 4.46
CA LEU A 85 -3.67 4.42 4.71
C LEU A 85 -4.04 4.23 6.19
N SER A 86 -3.42 3.29 6.90
CA SER A 86 -3.67 3.04 8.33
C SER A 86 -3.44 4.25 9.25
N ARG A 87 -2.66 5.25 8.80
CA ARG A 87 -2.40 6.48 9.56
C ARG A 87 -3.62 7.40 9.64
N PHE A 88 -4.56 7.29 8.72
CA PHE A 88 -5.75 8.12 8.65
C PHE A 88 -6.93 7.44 9.38
N HIS A 89 -7.40 8.01 10.49
CA HIS A 89 -8.45 7.40 11.31
C HIS A 89 -9.73 7.11 10.51
N PHE A 90 -10.13 8.04 9.63
CA PHE A 90 -11.32 7.90 8.78
C PHE A 90 -11.27 6.70 7.80
N VAL A 91 -10.08 6.16 7.51
CA VAL A 91 -9.92 5.01 6.59
C VAL A 91 -10.06 3.67 7.32
N ARG A 92 -9.78 3.60 8.62
CA ARG A 92 -9.67 2.33 9.38
C ARG A 92 -10.96 1.52 9.43
N ALA A 93 -12.11 2.19 9.34
CA ALA A 93 -13.42 1.55 9.31
C ALA A 93 -13.90 1.17 7.90
N ASP A 94 -13.23 1.66 6.84
CA ASP A 94 -13.66 1.42 5.46
C ASP A 94 -13.50 -0.07 5.10
N PRO A 95 -14.54 -0.73 4.54
CA PRO A 95 -14.49 -2.15 4.21
C PRO A 95 -13.42 -2.47 3.16
N ARG A 96 -13.21 -1.60 2.17
CA ARG A 96 -12.20 -1.77 1.11
C ARG A 96 -10.80 -1.77 1.71
N PHE A 97 -10.57 -0.92 2.71
CA PHE A 97 -9.32 -0.91 3.46
C PHE A 97 -9.13 -2.18 4.30
N ARG A 98 -10.19 -2.63 4.99
CA ARG A 98 -10.15 -3.87 5.79
C ARG A 98 -9.82 -5.10 4.95
N GLU A 99 -10.33 -5.19 3.72
CA GLU A 99 -9.96 -6.25 2.78
C GLU A 99 -8.47 -6.23 2.40
N MET A 100 -7.87 -5.04 2.27
CA MET A 100 -6.42 -4.94 2.04
C MET A 100 -5.61 -5.38 3.26
N VAL A 101 -6.08 -5.06 4.47
CA VAL A 101 -5.47 -5.54 5.72
C VAL A 101 -5.59 -7.07 5.81
N GLU A 102 -6.77 -7.63 5.56
CA GLU A 102 -7.03 -9.07 5.50
C GLU A 102 -6.08 -9.77 4.51
N THR A 103 -5.90 -9.17 3.33
CA THR A 103 -4.97 -9.68 2.29
C THR A 103 -3.52 -9.77 2.80
N ILE A 104 -3.11 -8.89 3.71
CA ILE A 104 -1.80 -8.93 4.35
C ILE A 104 -1.80 -9.98 5.46
N THR A 105 -2.77 -9.94 6.38
CA THR A 105 -2.79 -10.78 7.58
C THR A 105 -2.99 -12.26 7.27
N ALA A 106 -3.66 -12.58 6.16
CA ALA A 106 -3.78 -13.95 5.65
C ALA A 106 -2.44 -14.57 5.20
N GLN A 107 -1.36 -13.78 5.10
CA GLN A 107 -0.01 -14.25 4.74
C GLN A 107 0.86 -14.60 5.95
N ALA A 108 0.33 -14.50 7.18
CA ALA A 108 1.07 -14.86 8.39
C ALA A 108 1.33 -16.37 8.46
N ASP A 109 2.46 -16.75 9.06
CA ASP A 109 2.67 -18.13 9.49
C ASP A 109 1.89 -18.44 10.79
N GLU A 110 1.97 -19.70 11.26
CA GLU A 110 1.30 -20.16 12.49
C GLU A 110 1.68 -19.35 13.75
N ALA A 111 2.83 -18.68 13.73
CA ALA A 111 3.32 -17.83 14.82
C ALA A 111 3.03 -16.33 14.60
N GLY A 112 2.25 -15.97 13.58
CA GLY A 112 1.90 -14.57 13.29
C GLY A 112 3.03 -13.77 12.62
N ARG A 113 4.01 -14.43 12.00
CA ARG A 113 5.19 -13.79 11.40
C ARG A 113 5.07 -13.73 9.87
N TYR A 114 5.81 -12.81 9.26
CA TYR A 114 5.68 -12.50 7.84
C TYR A 114 6.99 -12.63 7.08
N THR A 115 6.93 -13.25 5.91
CA THR A 115 8.06 -13.48 5.00
C THR A 115 7.93 -12.61 3.75
N ALA A 116 9.03 -12.19 3.14
CA ALA A 116 8.96 -11.36 1.94
C ALA A 116 8.39 -12.17 0.76
N GLY A 117 7.32 -11.66 0.13
CA GLY A 117 6.78 -12.25 -1.09
C GLY A 117 7.60 -11.86 -2.33
N SER A 118 8.30 -10.73 -2.26
CA SER A 118 9.16 -10.19 -3.32
C SER A 118 10.34 -9.44 -2.73
N MET A 119 11.48 -9.42 -3.43
CA MET A 119 12.67 -8.70 -3.00
C MET A 119 13.40 -8.08 -4.19
N TYR A 120 14.03 -6.92 -3.97
CA TYR A 120 14.95 -6.33 -4.93
C TYR A 120 16.37 -6.75 -4.58
N ARG A 121 17.13 -7.22 -5.59
CA ARG A 121 18.42 -7.90 -5.38
C ARG A 121 19.46 -7.05 -4.67
N ALA A 122 19.39 -5.72 -4.78
CA ALA A 122 20.29 -4.82 -4.07
C ALA A 122 20.15 -4.93 -2.53
N TRP A 123 19.01 -5.43 -2.04
CA TRP A 123 18.75 -5.63 -0.60
C TRP A 123 18.99 -7.08 -0.15
N LYS A 124 19.63 -7.92 -0.96
CA LYS A 124 19.91 -9.31 -0.57
C LYS A 124 20.71 -9.34 0.75
N GLY A 125 20.33 -10.23 1.67
CA GLY A 125 20.96 -10.40 2.98
C GLY A 125 20.26 -9.64 4.11
N TRP A 126 19.35 -8.73 3.80
CA TRP A 126 18.48 -8.11 4.79
C TRP A 126 17.29 -9.02 5.12
N SER A 127 16.83 -9.01 6.38
CA SER A 127 15.71 -9.87 6.80
C SER A 127 14.45 -9.63 5.96
N PHE A 128 14.15 -8.37 5.61
CA PHE A 128 12.99 -7.99 4.79
C PHE A 128 13.13 -8.33 3.29
N ALA A 129 14.28 -8.85 2.88
CA ALA A 129 14.53 -9.34 1.53
C ALA A 129 14.70 -10.86 1.49
N ASP A 130 14.56 -11.54 2.64
CA ASP A 130 14.52 -13.01 2.71
C ASP A 130 13.12 -13.50 2.33
N LYS A 131 13.05 -14.36 1.31
CA LYS A 131 11.82 -14.97 0.82
C LYS A 131 11.56 -16.36 1.38
N LYS A 132 12.44 -16.86 2.25
CA LYS A 132 12.38 -18.21 2.82
C LYS A 132 12.08 -18.16 4.31
N ASN A 133 12.65 -17.19 5.02
CA ASN A 133 12.50 -17.07 6.47
C ASN A 133 11.67 -15.83 6.85
N PRO A 134 10.88 -15.90 7.94
CA PRO A 134 10.16 -14.74 8.45
C PRO A 134 11.10 -13.58 8.80
N SER A 135 10.66 -12.36 8.49
CA SER A 135 11.38 -11.13 8.75
C SER A 135 10.83 -10.42 9.99
N PRO A 136 11.64 -10.18 11.03
CA PRO A 136 11.21 -9.37 12.17
C PRO A 136 10.70 -7.98 11.77
N TRP A 137 11.30 -7.38 10.73
CA TRP A 137 10.89 -6.08 10.23
C TRP A 137 9.53 -6.10 9.53
N LEU A 138 9.26 -7.10 8.68
CA LEU A 138 7.94 -7.21 8.05
C LEU A 138 6.87 -7.49 9.10
N THR A 139 7.15 -8.38 10.05
CA THR A 139 6.25 -8.65 11.18
C THR A 139 5.94 -7.37 11.95
N PHE A 140 6.96 -6.58 12.32
CA PHE A 140 6.75 -5.30 12.97
C PHE A 140 5.85 -4.35 12.17
N LEU A 141 6.07 -4.23 10.84
CA LEU A 141 5.27 -3.35 9.99
C LEU A 141 3.79 -3.76 9.99
N VAL A 142 3.49 -5.06 9.90
CA VAL A 142 2.12 -5.56 9.93
C VAL A 142 1.49 -5.40 11.32
N SER A 143 2.21 -5.75 12.40
CA SER A 143 1.72 -5.54 13.76
C SER A 143 1.43 -4.06 14.06
N ARG A 144 2.24 -3.14 13.52
CA ARG A 144 1.99 -1.70 13.63
C ARG A 144 0.69 -1.27 12.94
N VAL A 145 0.39 -1.84 11.77
CA VAL A 145 -0.89 -1.61 11.10
C VAL A 145 -2.03 -2.14 11.96
N GLN A 146 -1.94 -3.40 12.42
CA GLN A 146 -2.95 -4.01 13.28
C GLN A 146 -3.20 -3.18 14.54
N ARG A 147 -2.15 -2.69 15.18
CA ARG A 147 -2.27 -1.81 16.34
C ARG A 147 -3.08 -0.55 16.05
N ARG A 148 -2.82 0.11 14.91
CA ARG A 148 -3.60 1.30 14.49
C ARG A 148 -5.08 0.96 14.25
N MET A 149 -5.40 -0.27 13.83
CA MET A 149 -6.78 -0.73 13.64
C MET A 149 -7.54 -0.91 14.95
N GLU A 150 -6.84 -1.22 16.04
CA GLU A 150 -7.42 -1.38 17.38
C GLU A 150 -7.72 -0.04 18.05
N ASP A 151 -6.92 0.98 17.75
CA ASP A 151 -7.05 2.32 18.34
C ASP A 151 -8.32 3.01 17.80
N ARG A 152 -9.40 3.01 18.62
CA ARG A 152 -10.73 3.58 18.36
C ARG A 152 -10.83 5.08 18.68
N THR A 153 -9.78 5.86 18.44
CA THR A 153 -9.72 7.29 18.79
C THR A 153 -9.41 8.13 17.57
#